data_AF-A0A2T1G3D8-F1
#
_entry.id   AF-A0A2T1G3D8-F1
#
_cell.length_a   1.000
_cell.length_b   1.000
_cell.length_c   1.000
_cell.angle_alpha   90.00
_cell.angle_beta   90.00
_cell.angle_gamma   90.00
#
_symmetry.space_group_name_H-M   'P 1'
#
loop_
_entity.id
_entity.type
_entity.pdbx_description
1 polymer ?
#
loop_
_entity_poly.entity_id
_entity_poly.type
_entity_poly.pdbx_seq_one_letter_code
_entity_poly.pdbx_strand_id
1 'polypeptide(L)'
;MNTISIAISDLLMLKLQKVAAEMNVSIEELVLMNIESSIAQRENPAANTDRDICNQNAEIAIEVIDKFYTLATEWQSEVGGMSSTAQMSQHPAYQEIINMGSKVVPLLLSELQKNPLYWLAALNEITGENPIKPEQRGRVKQMASAWIEWGKDRGYAIAS
;
A
#
# COMPACT_ATOMS: atom_id res chain seq x y z
N MET A 1 1.07 24.33 30.64
CA MET A 1 0.92 24.00 29.20
C MET A 1 2.31 23.98 28.61
N ASN A 2 2.70 22.88 27.98
CA ASN A 2 3.97 22.78 27.29
C ASN A 2 3.72 23.11 25.82
N THR A 3 4.51 24.03 25.25
CA THR A 3 4.34 24.44 23.86
C THR A 3 5.22 23.59 22.96
N ILE A 4 4.61 22.92 21.98
CA ILE A 4 5.31 22.18 20.93
C ILE A 4 5.15 22.97 19.63
N SER A 5 6.27 23.34 19.00
CA SER A 5 6.27 24.01 17.70
C SER A 5 6.50 22.99 16.60
N ILE A 6 5.61 22.94 15.62
CA ILE A 6 5.65 21.99 14.51
C ILE A 6 5.65 22.77 13.20
N ALA A 7 6.66 22.55 12.36
CA ALA A 7 6.68 23.12 11.02
C ALA A 7 5.84 22.23 10.08
N ILE A 8 4.86 22.83 9.41
CA ILE A 8 4.02 22.16 8.41
C ILE A 8 4.03 22.97 7.11
N SER A 9 3.93 22.28 5.97
CA SER A 9 3.87 22.92 4.66
C SER A 9 2.57 23.70 4.47
N ASP A 10 2.60 24.78 3.68
CA ASP A 10 1.42 25.61 3.38
C ASP A 10 0.24 24.80 2.83
N LEU A 11 0.53 23.78 2.00
CA LEU A 11 -0.50 22.88 1.48
C LEU A 11 -1.23 22.10 2.59
N LEU A 12 -0.50 21.65 3.61
CA LEU A 12 -1.08 20.95 4.75
C LEU A 12 -1.86 21.91 5.64
N MET A 13 -1.36 23.13 5.83
CA MET A 13 -2.08 24.18 6.56
C MET A 13 -3.43 24.51 5.88
N LEU A 14 -3.46 24.61 4.55
CA LEU A 14 -4.70 24.85 3.80
C LEU A 14 -5.71 23.71 3.93
N LYS A 15 -5.24 22.46 3.86
CA LYS A 15 -6.10 21.28 4.08
C LYS A 15 -6.67 21.28 5.50
N LEU A 16 -5.83 21.58 6.49
CA LEU A 16 -6.23 21.62 7.89
C LEU A 16 -7.26 22.72 8.15
N GLN A 17 -7.05 23.92 7.57
CA GLN A 17 -8.02 25.01 7.60
C GLN A 17 -9.37 24.60 7.01
N LYS A 18 -9.35 23.92 5.86
CA LYS A 18 -10.58 23.46 5.19
C LYS A 18 -11.36 22.49 6.06
N VAL A 19 -10.69 21.47 6.62
CA VAL A 19 -11.33 20.46 7.48
C VAL A 19 -11.86 21.10 8.77
N ALA A 20 -11.10 22.00 9.38
CA ALA A 20 -11.54 22.72 10.57
C ALA A 20 -12.80 23.56 10.29
N ALA A 21 -12.85 24.24 9.14
CA ALA A 21 -14.03 25.00 8.71
C ALA A 21 -15.25 24.12 8.43
N GLU A 22 -15.07 22.96 7.78
CA GLU A 22 -16.14 21.98 7.54
C GLU A 22 -16.71 21.42 8.84
N MET A 23 -15.86 21.21 9.85
CA MET A 23 -16.25 20.71 11.17
C MET A 23 -16.70 21.81 12.14
N ASN A 24 -16.63 23.08 11.75
CA ASN A 24 -16.93 24.25 12.58
C ASN A 24 -16.16 24.27 13.92
N VAL A 25 -14.89 23.89 13.87
CA VAL A 25 -13.96 23.92 15.02
C VAL A 25 -12.71 24.72 14.66
N SER A 26 -11.95 25.13 15.66
CA SER A 26 -10.62 25.72 15.43
C SER A 26 -9.62 24.65 14.98
N ILE A 27 -8.55 25.09 14.31
CA ILE A 27 -7.43 24.22 13.94
C ILE A 27 -6.78 23.60 15.18
N GLU A 28 -6.67 24.37 16.26
CA GLU A 28 -6.09 23.90 17.52
C GLU A 28 -6.93 22.77 18.12
N GLU A 29 -8.26 22.94 18.18
CA GLU A 29 -9.18 21.89 18.65
C GLU A 29 -9.14 20.66 17.77
N LEU A 30 -9.07 20.83 16.44
CA LEU A 30 -8.96 19.72 15.51
C LEU A 30 -7.66 18.94 15.73
N VAL A 31 -6.53 19.64 15.87
CA VAL A 31 -5.22 19.01 16.11
C VAL A 31 -5.19 18.31 17.47
N LEU A 32 -5.67 18.96 18.52
CA LEU A 32 -5.74 18.39 19.86
C LEU A 32 -6.64 17.15 19.90
N MET A 33 -7.82 17.20 19.31
CA MET A 33 -8.75 16.07 19.26
C MET A 33 -8.14 14.85 18.55
N ASN A 34 -7.41 15.07 17.46
CA ASN A 34 -6.74 13.99 16.74
C ASN A 34 -5.56 13.41 17.53
N ILE A 35 -4.81 14.25 18.22
CA ILE A 35 -3.69 13.81 19.09
C ILE A 35 -4.25 13.03 20.29
N GLU A 36 -5.26 13.56 20.98
CA GLU A 36 -5.90 12.92 22.12
C GLU A 36 -6.49 11.56 21.75
N SER A 37 -7.21 11.48 20.62
CA SER A 37 -7.71 10.21 20.09
C SER A 37 -6.55 9.23 19.84
N SER A 38 -5.46 9.68 19.20
CA SER A 38 -4.31 8.84 18.89
C SER A 38 -3.57 8.33 20.14
N ILE A 39 -3.48 9.15 21.19
CA ILE A 39 -2.88 8.77 22.48
C ILE A 39 -3.79 7.76 23.18
N ALA A 40 -5.10 8.01 23.22
CA ALA A 40 -6.08 7.12 23.84
C ALA A 40 -6.09 5.72 23.20
N GLN A 41 -5.89 5.61 21.87
CA GLN A 41 -5.76 4.33 21.18
C GLN A 41 -4.48 3.56 21.57
N ARG A 42 -3.42 4.24 22.01
CA ARG A 42 -2.13 3.61 22.36
C ARG A 42 -1.98 3.32 23.86
N GLU A 43 -2.66 4.08 24.72
CA GLU A 43 -2.59 3.93 26.18
C GLU A 43 -3.52 2.84 26.76
N ASN A 44 -4.35 2.17 25.95
CA ASN A 44 -5.19 1.06 26.41
C ASN A 44 -4.60 -0.32 26.01
N PRO A 45 -3.65 -0.90 26.79
CA PRO A 45 -3.03 -2.19 26.50
C PRO A 45 -3.93 -3.41 26.74
N ALA A 46 -5.05 -3.26 27.45
CA ALA A 46 -5.93 -4.39 27.82
C ALA A 46 -6.88 -4.84 26.69
N ALA A 47 -7.00 -4.07 25.61
CA ALA A 47 -7.71 -4.48 24.39
C ALA A 47 -6.77 -5.11 23.33
N ASN A 48 -5.50 -5.36 23.67
CA ASN A 48 -4.47 -5.68 22.70
C ASN A 48 -4.08 -7.17 22.69
N THR A 49 -4.61 -7.97 23.63
CA THR A 49 -4.28 -9.41 23.74
C THR A 49 -5.21 -10.32 22.92
N ASP A 50 -6.22 -9.76 22.25
CA ASP A 50 -7.10 -10.49 21.30
C ASP A 50 -6.89 -10.04 19.83
N ARG A 51 -5.91 -9.16 19.59
CA ARG A 51 -5.62 -8.60 18.25
C ARG A 51 -4.57 -9.37 17.45
N ASP A 52 -3.98 -10.42 18.01
CA ASP A 52 -2.97 -11.24 17.32
C ASP A 52 -3.54 -12.22 16.29
N ILE A 53 -4.87 -12.24 16.04
CA ILE A 53 -5.47 -13.20 15.09
C ILE A 53 -6.32 -12.53 13.96
N CYS A 54 -6.64 -11.22 14.00
CA CYS A 54 -7.58 -10.66 12.99
C CYS A 54 -7.29 -9.29 12.35
N ASN A 55 -6.10 -8.68 12.47
CA ASN A 55 -5.82 -7.39 11.80
C ASN A 55 -4.66 -7.43 10.78
N GLN A 56 -4.71 -8.37 9.83
CA GLN A 56 -3.68 -8.49 8.79
C GLN A 56 -3.84 -7.54 7.58
N ASN A 57 -4.92 -6.73 7.44
CA ASN A 57 -5.22 -6.09 6.14
C ASN A 57 -5.61 -4.59 6.13
N ALA A 58 -5.47 -3.79 7.19
CA ALA A 58 -6.01 -2.40 7.17
C ALA A 58 -5.00 -1.24 7.30
N GLU A 59 -3.77 -1.44 7.78
CA GLU A 59 -2.78 -0.35 7.80
C GLU A 59 -1.45 -0.88 7.25
N ILE A 60 -1.30 -0.88 5.92
CA ILE A 60 0.03 -0.97 5.34
C ILE A 60 0.78 0.26 5.84
N ALA A 61 1.83 0.05 6.65
CA ALA A 61 2.63 1.15 7.19
C ALA A 61 3.06 2.08 6.05
N ILE A 62 2.95 3.40 6.25
CA ILE A 62 3.26 4.40 5.22
C ILE A 62 4.68 4.20 4.66
N GLU A 63 5.62 3.77 5.51
CA GLU A 63 7.00 3.43 5.12
C GLU A 63 7.08 2.28 4.10
N VAL A 64 6.19 1.27 4.21
CA VAL A 64 6.11 0.15 3.27
C VAL A 64 5.55 0.61 1.93
N ILE A 65 4.54 1.49 1.95
CA ILE A 65 3.95 2.08 0.75
C ILE A 65 5.01 2.92 0.01
N ASP A 66 5.69 3.80 0.74
CA ASP A 66 6.71 4.70 0.17
C ASP A 66 7.91 3.92 -0.40
N LYS A 67 8.39 2.91 0.33
CA LYS A 67 9.44 2.02 -0.16
C LYS A 67 9.02 1.27 -1.42
N PHE A 68 7.79 0.73 -1.45
CA PHE A 68 7.27 0.03 -2.63
C PHE A 68 7.23 0.95 -3.86
N TYR A 69 6.64 2.15 -3.74
CA TYR A 69 6.52 3.07 -4.87
C TYR A 69 7.86 3.64 -5.32
N THR A 70 8.81 3.84 -4.40
CA THR A 70 10.18 4.23 -4.74
C THR A 70 10.84 3.16 -5.60
N LEU A 71 10.83 1.90 -5.14
CA LEU A 71 11.42 0.77 -5.87
C LEU A 71 10.70 0.51 -7.21
N ALA A 72 9.37 0.63 -7.24
CA ALA A 72 8.60 0.43 -8.46
C ALA A 72 8.91 1.50 -9.51
N THR A 73 9.08 2.75 -9.08
CA THR A 73 9.45 3.87 -9.97
C THR A 73 10.88 3.72 -10.49
N GLU A 74 11.82 3.38 -9.61
CA GLU A 74 13.23 3.09 -9.97
C GLU A 74 13.30 1.96 -10.99
N TRP A 75 12.65 0.83 -10.68
CA TRP A 75 12.55 -0.31 -11.58
C TRP A 75 12.01 0.13 -12.95
N GLN A 76 10.85 0.80 -12.99
CA GLN A 76 10.22 1.21 -14.25
C GLN A 76 11.11 2.15 -15.08
N SER A 77 11.85 3.06 -14.43
CA SER A 77 12.78 3.98 -15.09
C SER A 77 13.96 3.24 -15.72
N GLU A 78 14.53 2.26 -15.03
CA GLU A 78 15.71 1.52 -15.48
C GLU A 78 15.40 0.40 -16.49
N VAL A 79 14.24 -0.24 -16.34
CA VAL A 79 13.82 -1.35 -17.21
C VAL A 79 12.97 -0.92 -18.40
N GLY A 80 12.51 0.33 -18.46
CA GLY A 80 11.62 0.82 -19.52
C GLY A 80 12.18 0.70 -20.95
N GLY A 81 13.50 0.59 -21.10
CA GLY A 81 14.19 0.35 -22.38
C GLY A 81 14.59 -1.11 -22.65
N MET A 82 14.31 -2.05 -21.74
CA MET A 82 14.73 -3.44 -21.89
C MET A 82 13.68 -4.28 -22.62
N SER A 83 14.13 -5.10 -23.57
CA SER A 83 13.26 -6.02 -24.32
C SER A 83 13.15 -7.42 -23.71
N SER A 84 13.89 -7.71 -22.63
CA SER A 84 13.98 -9.03 -22.02
C SER A 84 13.33 -9.04 -20.64
N THR A 85 12.15 -9.65 -20.53
CA THR A 85 11.43 -9.81 -19.27
C THR A 85 12.25 -10.54 -18.21
N ALA A 86 13.13 -11.46 -18.62
CA ALA A 86 14.03 -12.18 -17.72
C ALA A 86 15.11 -11.27 -17.10
N GLN A 87 15.59 -10.26 -17.81
CA GLN A 87 16.50 -9.27 -17.24
C GLN A 87 15.75 -8.30 -16.32
N MET A 88 14.53 -7.93 -16.70
CA MET A 88 13.68 -7.05 -15.90
C MET A 88 13.33 -7.68 -14.53
N SER A 89 13.09 -8.99 -14.48
CA SER A 89 12.82 -9.69 -13.22
C SER A 89 14.05 -9.86 -12.33
N GLN A 90 15.26 -9.87 -12.91
CA GLN A 90 16.52 -9.92 -12.16
C GLN A 90 16.95 -8.57 -11.58
N HIS A 91 16.24 -7.49 -11.91
CA HIS A 91 16.59 -6.15 -11.45
C HIS A 91 16.56 -6.06 -9.91
N PRO A 92 17.56 -5.43 -9.26
CA PRO A 92 17.63 -5.35 -7.80
C PRO A 92 16.36 -4.78 -7.15
N ALA A 93 15.82 -3.69 -7.70
CA ALA A 93 14.58 -3.10 -7.19
C ALA A 93 13.36 -4.05 -7.28
N TYR A 94 13.29 -4.90 -8.32
CA TYR A 94 12.20 -5.89 -8.46
C TYR A 94 12.33 -7.01 -7.42
N GLN A 95 13.56 -7.50 -7.24
CA GLN A 95 13.87 -8.52 -6.23
C GLN A 95 13.61 -7.98 -4.81
N GLU A 96 13.88 -6.71 -4.55
CA GLU A 96 13.57 -6.10 -3.26
C GLU A 96 12.05 -6.00 -3.02
N ILE A 97 11.25 -5.69 -4.04
CA ILE A 97 9.79 -5.75 -3.96
C ILE A 97 9.30 -7.16 -3.62
N ILE A 98 9.91 -8.20 -4.20
CA ILE A 98 9.59 -9.60 -3.85
C ILE A 98 9.99 -9.90 -2.40
N ASN A 99 11.17 -9.48 -1.97
CA ASN A 99 11.67 -9.65 -0.59
C ASN A 99 10.81 -8.93 0.45
N MET A 100 10.08 -7.87 0.07
CA MET A 100 9.11 -7.23 0.96
C MET A 100 7.97 -8.19 1.34
N GLY A 101 7.66 -9.19 0.53
CA GLY A 101 6.75 -10.29 0.88
C GLY A 101 5.27 -9.90 0.88
N SER A 102 4.45 -10.62 1.67
CA SER A 102 2.98 -10.53 1.62
C SER A 102 2.40 -9.14 1.89
N LYS A 103 3.14 -8.28 2.61
CA LYS A 103 2.71 -6.91 2.96
C LYS A 103 2.51 -6.00 1.74
N VAL A 104 3.15 -6.29 0.60
CA VAL A 104 3.01 -5.49 -0.64
C VAL A 104 1.99 -6.09 -1.62
N VAL A 105 1.39 -7.24 -1.31
CA VAL A 105 0.38 -7.89 -2.19
C VAL A 105 -0.78 -6.95 -2.54
N PRO A 106 -1.39 -6.19 -1.59
CA PRO A 106 -2.46 -5.25 -1.94
C PRO A 106 -1.99 -4.13 -2.88
N LEU A 107 -0.74 -3.68 -2.74
CA LEU A 107 -0.15 -2.65 -3.59
C LEU A 107 0.08 -3.19 -5.01
N LEU A 108 0.64 -4.39 -5.13
CA LEU A 108 0.82 -5.09 -6.40
C LEU A 108 -0.52 -5.33 -7.13
N LEU A 109 -1.54 -5.78 -6.39
CA LEU A 109 -2.89 -5.98 -6.93
C LEU A 109 -3.51 -4.67 -7.44
N SER A 110 -3.23 -3.55 -6.77
CA SER A 110 -3.69 -2.22 -7.21
C SER A 110 -2.95 -1.77 -8.48
N GLU A 111 -1.64 -2.02 -8.55
CA GLU A 111 -0.81 -1.69 -9.73
C GLU A 111 -1.07 -2.59 -10.95
N LEU A 112 -1.62 -3.79 -10.77
CA LEU A 112 -2.05 -4.65 -11.88
C LEU A 112 -3.06 -3.96 -12.81
N GLN A 113 -3.83 -2.99 -12.31
CA GLN A 113 -4.77 -2.24 -13.14
C GLN A 113 -4.07 -1.35 -14.18
N LYS A 114 -2.84 -0.89 -13.85
CA LYS A 114 -2.04 -0.01 -14.70
C LYS A 114 -1.09 -0.81 -15.58
N ASN A 115 -0.28 -1.68 -14.97
CA ASN A 115 0.79 -2.42 -15.62
C ASN A 115 0.79 -3.90 -15.21
N PRO A 116 -0.16 -4.70 -15.75
CA PRO A 116 -0.37 -6.06 -15.29
C PRO A 116 0.80 -7.01 -15.57
N LEU A 117 1.52 -6.83 -16.69
CA LEU A 117 2.47 -7.85 -17.17
C LEU A 117 3.57 -8.17 -16.15
N TYR A 118 4.07 -7.15 -15.44
CA TYR A 118 5.27 -7.26 -14.62
C TYR A 118 4.98 -7.74 -13.20
N TRP A 119 3.83 -7.38 -12.64
CA TRP A 119 3.52 -7.71 -11.24
C TRP A 119 2.94 -9.11 -11.07
N LEU A 120 2.47 -9.75 -12.14
CA LEU A 120 1.93 -11.13 -12.09
C LEU A 120 2.98 -12.15 -11.61
N ALA A 121 4.24 -12.00 -12.02
CA ALA A 121 5.31 -12.88 -11.58
C ALA A 121 5.66 -12.63 -10.10
N ALA A 122 5.81 -11.38 -9.70
CA ALA A 122 6.03 -11.01 -8.30
C ALA A 122 4.91 -11.54 -7.38
N LEU A 123 3.64 -11.44 -7.79
CA LEU A 123 2.52 -11.99 -7.02
C LEU A 123 2.63 -13.51 -6.86
N ASN A 124 2.98 -14.22 -7.92
CA ASN A 124 3.19 -15.67 -7.85
C ASN A 124 4.34 -16.04 -6.92
N GLU A 125 5.47 -15.35 -6.98
CA GLU A 125 6.63 -15.62 -6.12
C GLU A 125 6.35 -15.30 -4.64
N ILE A 126 5.69 -14.17 -4.36
CA ILE A 126 5.38 -13.75 -2.99
C ILE A 126 4.32 -14.64 -2.34
N THR A 127 3.27 -14.98 -3.08
CA THR A 127 2.12 -15.70 -2.51
C THR A 127 2.22 -17.21 -2.65
N GLY A 128 3.07 -17.70 -3.57
CA GLY A 128 3.14 -19.12 -3.95
C GLY A 128 1.90 -19.62 -4.70
N GLU A 129 0.95 -18.74 -5.03
CA GLU A 129 -0.35 -19.08 -5.59
C GLU A 129 -0.44 -18.76 -7.09
N ASN A 130 -1.33 -19.45 -7.80
CA ASN A 130 -1.58 -19.17 -9.20
C ASN A 130 -3.08 -19.30 -9.55
N PRO A 131 -3.85 -18.20 -9.46
CA PRO A 131 -5.27 -18.20 -9.79
C PRO A 131 -5.54 -18.20 -11.32
N ILE A 132 -4.49 -18.13 -12.15
CA ILE A 132 -4.62 -18.03 -13.60
C ILE A 132 -4.96 -19.40 -14.19
N LYS A 133 -6.15 -19.49 -14.78
CA LYS A 133 -6.62 -20.70 -15.46
C LYS A 133 -5.85 -20.92 -16.78
N PRO A 134 -5.69 -22.18 -17.24
CA PRO A 134 -4.99 -22.47 -18.50
C PRO A 134 -5.50 -21.66 -19.70
N GLU A 135 -6.80 -21.41 -19.77
CA GLU A 135 -7.48 -20.69 -20.85
C GLU A 135 -7.23 -19.18 -20.84
N GLN A 136 -6.76 -18.65 -19.71
CA GLN A 136 -6.44 -17.24 -19.51
C GLN A 136 -4.97 -16.93 -19.83
N ARG A 137 -4.12 -17.96 -19.96
CA ARG A 137 -2.67 -17.78 -20.22
C ARG A 137 -2.44 -17.05 -21.54
N GLY A 138 -1.52 -16.09 -21.50
CA GLY A 138 -1.23 -15.19 -22.65
C GLY A 138 -2.25 -14.06 -22.82
N ARG A 139 -3.34 -14.03 -22.05
CA ARG A 139 -4.33 -12.95 -22.07
C ARG A 139 -4.15 -12.07 -20.85
N VAL A 140 -3.20 -11.13 -20.95
CA VAL A 140 -2.74 -10.27 -19.85
C VAL A 140 -3.88 -9.67 -19.02
N LYS A 141 -4.93 -9.14 -19.68
CA LYS A 141 -6.11 -8.59 -18.98
C LYS A 141 -6.86 -9.63 -18.15
N GLN A 142 -7.06 -10.83 -18.69
CA GLN A 142 -7.76 -11.92 -17.97
C GLN A 142 -6.92 -12.46 -16.82
N MET A 143 -5.60 -12.54 -17.01
CA MET A 143 -4.65 -12.93 -15.97
C MET A 143 -4.68 -11.92 -14.80
N ALA A 144 -4.68 -10.61 -15.11
CA ALA A 144 -4.81 -9.57 -14.11
C ALA A 144 -6.15 -9.63 -13.36
N SER A 145 -7.26 -9.84 -14.08
CA SER A 145 -8.57 -10.01 -13.45
C SER A 145 -8.62 -11.22 -12.51
N ALA A 146 -8.00 -12.34 -12.87
CA ALA A 146 -7.95 -13.52 -12.00
C ALA A 146 -7.20 -13.25 -10.69
N TRP A 147 -6.12 -12.47 -10.74
CA TRP A 147 -5.40 -12.04 -9.53
C TRP A 147 -6.17 -11.03 -8.69
N ILE A 148 -6.86 -10.08 -9.32
CA ILE A 148 -7.71 -9.12 -8.62
C ILE A 148 -8.88 -9.84 -7.91
N GLU A 149 -9.51 -10.81 -8.57
CA GLU A 149 -10.59 -11.62 -8.00
C GLU A 149 -10.08 -12.47 -6.83
N TRP A 150 -8.96 -13.17 -7.02
CA TRP A 150 -8.28 -13.89 -5.93
C TRP A 150 -7.95 -12.96 -4.75
N GLY A 151 -7.50 -11.74 -5.05
CA GLY A 151 -7.18 -10.76 -4.03
C GLY A 151 -8.39 -10.35 -3.19
N LYS A 152 -9.54 -10.15 -3.84
CA LYS A 152 -10.82 -9.86 -3.18
C LYS A 152 -11.30 -11.03 -2.33
N ASP A 153 -11.20 -12.25 -2.85
CA ASP A 153 -11.59 -13.48 -2.12
C ASP A 153 -10.74 -13.70 -0.85
N ARG A 154 -9.46 -13.29 -0.89
CA ARG A 154 -8.55 -13.30 0.26
C ARG A 154 -8.74 -12.11 1.21
N GLY A 155 -9.66 -11.19 0.91
CA GLY A 155 -9.96 -10.02 1.74
C GLY A 155 -8.92 -8.90 1.67
N TYR A 156 -8.16 -8.80 0.57
CA TYR A 156 -7.24 -7.67 0.38
C TYR A 156 -7.99 -6.40 -0.02
N ALA A 157 -7.67 -5.28 0.62
CA ALA A 157 -8.14 -3.96 0.23
C ALA A 157 -7.40 -3.49 -1.03
N ILE A 158 -8.06 -3.58 -2.19
CA ILE A 158 -7.53 -3.10 -3.46
C ILE A 158 -8.06 -1.68 -3.64
N ALA A 159 -7.19 -0.68 -3.54
CA ALA A 159 -7.58 0.70 -3.80
C ALA A 159 -7.85 0.87 -5.30
N SER A 160 -9.07 1.31 -5.63
CA SER A 160 -9.53 1.61 -7.01
C SER A 160 -9.09 2.98 -7.47
#